data_AF-A0A442EG90-F1
#
_entry.id   AF-A0A442EG90-F1
#
_cell.length_a   1.000
_cell.length_b   1.000
_cell.length_c   1.000
_cell.angle_alpha   90.00
_cell.angle_beta   90.00
_cell.angle_gamma   90.00
#
_symmetry.space_group_name_H-M   'P 1'
#
loop_
_entity.id
_entity.type
_entity.pdbx_description
1 polymer ?
#
loop_
_entity_poly.entity_id
_entity_poly.type
_entity_poly.pdbx_seq_one_letter_code
_entity_poly.pdbx_strand_id
1 'polypeptide(L)'
;MTPIAPLITGFLREHMPRERGYSPNSCESYAYSFRLLFEFAARQLSTRPSRLMLEQIDAEMVIAFLTHLERDRGNGPVTRNVRLAAIKAFMRYVELHKPGALVQVAQ
;
A
#
# COMPACT_ATOMS: atom_id res chain seq x y z
N MET A 1 -2.36 -9.19 -14.52
CA MET A 1 -2.39 -7.72 -14.35
C MET A 1 -3.68 -7.36 -13.65
N THR A 2 -3.55 -7.00 -12.38
CA THR A 2 -4.68 -6.73 -11.49
C THR A 2 -4.69 -5.24 -11.15
N PRO A 3 -5.72 -4.47 -11.55
CA PRO A 3 -5.79 -3.05 -11.20
C PRO A 3 -5.79 -2.83 -9.69
N ILE A 4 -4.95 -1.94 -9.18
CA ILE A 4 -4.85 -1.70 -7.74
C ILE A 4 -6.00 -0.86 -7.18
N ALA A 5 -6.61 -0.01 -8.01
CA ALA A 5 -7.62 0.96 -7.57
C ALA A 5 -8.88 0.32 -6.94
N PRO A 6 -9.48 -0.74 -7.50
CA PRO A 6 -10.59 -1.44 -6.84
C PRO A 6 -10.19 -2.07 -5.51
N LEU A 7 -8.99 -2.66 -5.43
CA LEU A 7 -8.48 -3.32 -4.22
C LEU A 7 -8.28 -2.31 -3.09
N ILE A 8 -7.58 -1.20 -3.35
CA ILE A 8 -7.34 -0.20 -2.31
C ILE A 8 -8.64 0.50 -1.87
N THR A 9 -9.60 0.65 -2.79
CA THR A 9 -10.92 1.20 -2.46
C THR A 9 -11.67 0.28 -1.50
N GLY A 10 -11.72 -1.03 -1.78
CA GLY A 10 -12.32 -2.01 -0.89
C GLY A 10 -11.62 -2.07 0.47
N PHE A 11 -10.29 -2.03 0.46
CA PHE A 11 -9.50 -2.01 1.69
C PHE A 11 -9.80 -0.80 2.58
N LEU A 12 -9.76 0.42 2.03
CA LEU A 12 -9.90 1.65 2.79
C LEU A 12 -11.35 1.96 3.19
N ARG A 13 -12.33 1.59 2.37
CA ARG A 13 -13.74 1.95 2.59
C ARG A 13 -14.56 0.88 3.30
N GLU A 14 -14.20 -0.38 3.15
CA GLU A 14 -14.94 -1.50 3.73
C GLU A 14 -14.10 -2.23 4.77
N HIS A 15 -12.98 -2.83 4.34
CA HIS A 15 -12.21 -3.74 5.19
C HIS A 15 -11.71 -3.06 6.47
N MET A 16 -11.05 -1.91 6.36
CA MET A 16 -10.51 -1.21 7.51
C MET A 16 -11.59 -0.73 8.50
N PRO A 17 -12.55 0.12 8.10
CA PRO A 17 -13.51 0.69 9.04
C PRO A 17 -14.60 -0.29 9.48
N ARG A 18 -15.09 -1.17 8.60
CA ARG A 18 -16.29 -1.98 8.86
C ARG A 18 -15.97 -3.40 9.29
N GLU A 19 -15.07 -4.09 8.58
CA GLU A 19 -14.73 -5.48 8.89
C GLU A 19 -13.74 -5.60 10.05
N ARG A 20 -12.76 -4.68 10.11
CA ARG A 20 -11.71 -4.70 11.12
C ARG A 20 -11.87 -3.68 12.24
N GLY A 21 -12.79 -2.72 12.11
CA GLY A 21 -13.10 -1.73 13.15
C GLY A 21 -11.95 -0.75 13.44
N TYR A 22 -11.14 -0.40 12.45
CA TYR A 22 -10.05 0.56 12.62
C TYR A 22 -10.63 1.95 12.94
N SER A 23 -9.94 2.70 13.82
CA SER A 23 -10.34 4.07 14.14
C SER A 23 -10.20 4.99 12.92
N PRO A 24 -10.97 6.09 12.84
CA PRO A 24 -10.86 7.07 11.76
C PRO A 24 -9.41 7.56 11.55
N ASN A 25 -8.70 7.89 12.63
CA ASN A 25 -7.29 8.31 12.58
C ASN A 25 -6.38 7.23 11.97
N SER A 26 -6.64 5.96 12.26
CA SER A 26 -5.87 4.85 11.69
C SER A 26 -6.16 4.70 10.19
N CYS A 27 -7.43 4.80 9.79
CA CYS A 27 -7.84 4.80 8.39
C CYS A 27 -7.19 5.96 7.61
N GLU A 28 -7.18 7.17 8.17
CA GLU A 28 -6.53 8.33 7.56
C GLU A 28 -5.02 8.16 7.43
N SER A 29 -4.36 7.67 8.49
CA SER A 29 -2.92 7.38 8.47
C SER A 29 -2.56 6.35 7.39
N TYR A 30 -3.39 5.32 7.23
CA TYR A 30 -3.19 4.28 6.21
C TYR A 30 -3.45 4.85 4.81
N ALA A 31 -4.57 5.56 4.60
CA ALA A 31 -4.87 6.23 3.33
C ALA A 31 -3.74 7.18 2.91
N TYR A 32 -3.18 7.94 3.85
CA TYR A 32 -2.03 8.79 3.59
C TYR A 32 -0.79 7.98 3.18
N SER A 33 -0.57 6.82 3.80
CA SER A 33 0.53 5.92 3.42
C SER A 33 0.41 5.42 1.98
N PHE A 34 -0.78 5.02 1.55
CA PHE A 34 -1.02 4.58 0.18
C PHE A 34 -0.93 5.70 -0.84
N ARG A 35 -1.40 6.90 -0.51
CA ARG A 35 -1.20 8.08 -1.37
C ARG A 35 0.28 8.26 -1.70
N LEU A 36 1.15 8.22 -0.69
CA LEU A 36 2.59 8.41 -0.90
C LEU A 36 3.21 7.26 -1.69
N LEU A 37 2.84 6.02 -1.40
CA LEU A 37 3.31 4.86 -2.13
C LEU A 37 2.94 4.96 -3.62
N PHE A 38 1.69 5.30 -3.93
CA PHE A 38 1.23 5.38 -5.32
C PHE A 38 1.83 6.56 -6.07
N GLU A 39 2.01 7.70 -5.42
CA GLU A 39 2.74 8.84 -6.01
C GLU A 39 4.20 8.46 -6.29
N PHE A 40 4.87 7.75 -5.37
CA PHE A 40 6.23 7.26 -5.56
C PHE A 40 6.33 6.26 -6.71
N ALA A 41 5.52 5.19 -6.68
CA ALA A 41 5.55 4.14 -7.70
C ALA A 41 5.20 4.67 -9.09
N ALA A 42 4.21 5.58 -9.18
CA ALA A 42 3.84 6.20 -10.46
C ALA A 42 5.00 7.02 -11.05
N ARG A 43 5.79 7.72 -10.22
CA ARG A 43 6.99 8.43 -10.68
C ARG A 43 8.07 7.46 -11.17
N GLN A 44 8.37 6.41 -10.40
CA GLN A 44 9.38 5.41 -10.79
C GLN A 44 9.04 4.72 -12.11
N LEU A 45 7.76 4.41 -12.31
CA LEU A 45 7.26 3.71 -13.50
C LEU A 45 6.86 4.65 -14.64
N SER A 46 7.07 5.96 -14.49
CA SER A 46 6.68 6.99 -15.47
C SER A 46 5.22 6.85 -15.93
N THR A 47 4.32 6.60 -14.98
CA THR A 47 2.88 6.38 -15.23
C THR A 47 2.02 7.23 -14.31
N ARG A 48 0.70 7.01 -14.35
CA ARG A 48 -0.26 7.66 -13.45
C ARG A 48 -0.64 6.70 -12.31
N PRO A 49 -0.90 7.19 -11.08
CA PRO A 49 -1.36 6.34 -9.98
C PRO A 49 -2.56 5.46 -10.32
N SER A 50 -3.49 5.96 -11.14
CA SER A 50 -4.68 5.22 -11.59
C SER A 50 -4.39 4.06 -12.54
N ARG A 51 -3.19 3.99 -13.12
CA ARG A 51 -2.75 2.91 -14.02
C ARG A 51 -1.86 1.88 -13.32
N LEU A 52 -1.61 2.04 -12.02
CA LEU A 52 -0.81 1.09 -11.27
C LEU A 52 -1.54 -0.26 -11.16
N MET A 53 -0.75 -1.31 -11.30
CA MET A 53 -1.18 -2.70 -11.14
C MET A 53 -0.59 -3.25 -9.85
N LEU A 54 -1.30 -4.19 -9.23
CA LEU A 54 -0.87 -4.85 -8.00
C LEU A 54 0.53 -5.46 -8.16
N GLU A 55 0.80 -6.08 -9.31
CA GLU A 55 2.07 -6.76 -9.60
C GLU A 55 3.27 -5.81 -9.69
N GLN A 56 3.04 -4.49 -9.74
CA GLN A 56 4.09 -3.47 -9.73
C GLN A 56 4.45 -2.99 -8.32
N ILE A 57 3.68 -3.41 -7.31
CA ILE A 57 3.95 -3.11 -5.89
C ILE A 57 4.56 -4.36 -5.27
N ASP A 58 5.74 -4.73 -5.76
CA ASP A 58 6.54 -5.85 -5.25
C ASP A 58 7.43 -5.42 -4.07
N ALA A 59 8.18 -6.39 -3.54
CA ALA A 59 9.10 -6.16 -2.42
C ALA A 59 10.16 -5.10 -2.75
N GLU A 60 10.69 -5.08 -3.98
CA GLU A 60 11.70 -4.10 -4.39
C GLU A 60 11.13 -2.68 -4.40
N MET A 61 9.93 -2.50 -4.97
CA MET A 61 9.21 -1.22 -4.98
C MET A 61 8.93 -0.74 -3.55
N VAL A 62 8.52 -1.64 -2.65
CA VAL A 62 8.27 -1.31 -1.25
C VAL A 62 9.56 -0.91 -0.54
N ILE A 63 10.66 -1.65 -0.70
CA ILE A 63 11.96 -1.31 -0.10
C ILE A 63 12.47 0.04 -0.60
N ALA A 64 12.35 0.30 -1.91
CA ALA A 64 12.72 1.58 -2.51
C ALA A 64 11.87 2.72 -1.93
N PHE A 65 10.56 2.50 -1.77
CA PHE A 65 9.66 3.46 -1.13
C PHE A 65 10.04 3.74 0.33
N LEU A 66 10.32 2.70 1.13
CA LEU A 66 10.72 2.86 2.53
C LEU A 66 12.04 3.63 2.64
N THR A 67 12.99 3.38 1.74
CA THR A 67 14.26 4.11 1.66
C THR A 67 14.03 5.58 1.32
N HIS A 68 13.16 5.87 0.35
CA HIS A 68 12.77 7.23 -0.01
C HIS A 68 12.13 7.98 1.17
N LEU A 69 11.29 7.32 1.96
CA LEU A 69 10.67 7.92 3.14
C LEU A 69 11.71 8.37 4.18
N GLU A 70 12.78 7.60 4.37
CA GLU A 70 13.84 7.95 5.32
C GLU A 70 14.77 9.03 4.76
N ARG A 71 15.24 8.87 3.52
CA ARG A 71 16.30 9.71 2.95
C ARG A 71 15.79 11.04 2.44
N ASP A 72 14.73 11.03 1.64
CA ASP A 72 14.25 12.23 0.97
C ASP A 72 13.19 12.96 1.77
N ARG A 73 12.42 12.22 2.59
CA ARG A 73 11.35 12.79 3.41
C ARG A 73 11.70 12.94 4.89
N GLY A 74 12.86 12.44 5.32
CA GLY A 74 13.33 12.57 6.70
C GLY A 74 12.44 11.89 7.75
N ASN A 75 11.62 10.91 7.34
CA ASN A 75 10.75 10.22 8.29
C ASN A 75 11.59 9.32 9.20
N GLY A 76 11.34 9.42 10.51
CA GLY A 76 11.96 8.53 11.48
C GLY A 76 11.45 7.07 11.38
N PRO A 77 12.15 6.12 12.03
CA PRO A 77 11.81 4.69 11.97
C PRO A 77 10.37 4.37 12.37
N VAL A 78 9.82 5.08 13.37
CA VAL A 78 8.44 4.89 13.84
C VAL A 78 7.44 5.17 12.71
N THR A 79 7.55 6.32 12.06
CA THR A 79 6.67 6.70 10.95
C THR A 79 6.84 5.77 9.75
N ARG A 80 8.08 5.38 9.43
CA ARG A 80 8.35 4.38 8.37
C ARG A 80 7.65 3.05 8.67
N ASN A 81 7.73 2.58 9.91
CA ASN A 81 7.15 1.31 10.31
C ASN A 81 5.62 1.33 10.28
N VAL A 82 4.97 2.45 10.63
CA VAL A 82 3.52 2.63 10.47
C VAL A 82 3.12 2.48 8.99
N ARG A 83 3.89 3.08 8.08
CA ARG A 83 3.64 2.97 6.64
C ARG A 83 3.85 1.56 6.11
N LEU A 84 4.89 0.86 6.57
CA LEU A 84 5.10 -0.56 6.27
C LEU A 84 3.96 -1.44 6.81
N ALA A 85 3.48 -1.17 8.02
CA ALA A 85 2.35 -1.89 8.60
C ALA A 85 1.08 -1.74 7.76
N ALA A 86 0.81 -0.54 7.24
CA ALA A 86 -0.30 -0.30 6.33
C ALA A 86 -0.18 -1.15 5.05
N ILE A 87 1.00 -1.18 4.43
CA ILE A 87 1.26 -1.98 3.22
C ILE A 87 1.04 -3.47 3.52
N LYS A 88 1.60 -4.00 4.61
CA LYS A 88 1.43 -5.41 5.00
C LYS A 88 -0.04 -5.77 5.26
N ALA A 89 -0.80 -4.89 5.92
CA ALA A 89 -2.22 -5.10 6.14
C ALA A 89 -3.01 -5.17 4.83
N PHE A 90 -2.68 -4.31 3.86
CA PHE A 90 -3.29 -4.34 2.54
C PHE A 90 -2.93 -5.62 1.77
N MET A 91 -1.67 -6.06 1.79
CA MET A 91 -1.30 -7.29 1.10
C MET A 91 -2.03 -8.51 1.68
N ARG A 92 -2.17 -8.61 3.01
CA ARG A 92 -2.99 -9.65 3.64
C ARG A 92 -4.46 -9.58 3.21
N TYR A 93 -5.02 -8.37 3.07
CA TYR A 93 -6.37 -8.20 2.52
C TYR A 93 -6.47 -8.75 1.10
N VAL A 94 -5.47 -8.47 0.25
CA VAL A 94 -5.42 -8.94 -1.13
C VAL A 94 -5.35 -10.47 -1.22
N GLU A 95 -4.55 -11.14 -0.39
CA GLU A 95 -4.49 -12.62 -0.36
C GLU A 95 -5.86 -13.26 -0.19
N LEU A 96 -6.67 -12.71 0.72
CA LEU A 96 -7.99 -13.25 1.07
C LEU A 96 -9.03 -13.00 -0.02
N HIS A 97 -8.91 -11.92 -0.79
CA HIS A 97 -9.92 -11.50 -1.76
C HIS A 97 -9.56 -11.82 -3.22
N LYS A 98 -8.29 -12.14 -3.47
CA LYS A 98 -7.76 -12.56 -4.78
C LYS A 98 -6.80 -13.73 -4.57
N PRO A 99 -7.31 -14.96 -4.39
CA PRO A 99 -6.45 -16.13 -4.22
C PRO A 99 -5.52 -16.40 -5.43
N GLY A 100 -5.81 -15.84 -6.61
CA GLY A 100 -4.89 -15.87 -7.75
C GLY A 100 -3.67 -14.94 -7.64
N ALA A 101 -3.60 -14.06 -6.63
CA ALA A 101 -2.53 -13.09 -6.40
C ALA A 101 -1.55 -13.52 -5.28
N LEU A 102 -1.60 -14.77 -4.85
CA LEU A 102 -0.78 -15.30 -3.73
C LEU A 102 0.73 -15.13 -3.97
N VAL A 103 1.18 -15.20 -5.22
CA VAL A 103 2.61 -15.06 -5.56
C VAL A 103 3.16 -13.69 -5.17
N GLN A 104 2.33 -12.63 -5.22
CA GLN A 104 2.75 -11.26 -4.92
C GLN A 104 2.77 -10.94 -3.41
N VAL A 105 2.13 -11.76 -2.56
CA VAL A 105 2.05 -11.48 -1.12
C VAL A 105 2.99 -12.36 -0.29
N ALA A 106 3.44 -13.48 -0.85
CA ALA A 106 4.40 -14.37 -0.21
C ALA A 106 5.87 -13.89 -0.28
N GLN A 107 6.15 -12.76 -0.95
CA GLN A 107 7.49 -12.16 -1.08
C GLN A 107 7.66 -10.93 -0.19
#